data_AF-A0A3C1WH32-F1
#
_entry.id   AF-A0A3C1WH32-F1
#
_cell.length_a   1.000
_cell.length_b   1.000
_cell.length_c   1.000
_cell.angle_alpha   90.00
_cell.angle_beta   90.00
_cell.angle_gamma   90.00
#
_symmetry.space_group_name_H-M   'P 1'
#
loop_
_entity.id
_entity.type
_entity.pdbx_description
1 polymer ?
#
loop_
_entity_poly.entity_id
_entity_poly.type
_entity_poly.pdbx_seq_one_letter_code
_entity_poly.pdbx_strand_id
1 'polypeptide(L)'
;FIIRNRIAAATAVLALAFSRTFWSQAVAIEVYALHLLFLALALWLFLRAMTEHALKNGSGRWWYAFAFVLGLSFTNHMTTILLAPGFLYLYFAVHGFSRSSWKKIGRAALPFMGGLSVYLYLPLRASRHPLMNWGNPVELHAFWRHVTAANFHGFMFSSWDVMSRQAGHFISSFSSEVGIAALPLAIIGLADLLVASRRLFFFSLLLFFGCVAYSINYDIPDIDSYFLLAYIAFALWEAYGIRRCFEIGQGTVWHFGVGLICALTVVLPLWLNHHDADESHDFAVEDYVMNMLEPLGAEAVVFSAQWDYLASPSYYFQSVEGLRPDVTVIDRELLMHSWYHEQLRRNHPELISGTEPKIDAFLLELRKFERNEAFDSVAFGNSFADMYRSLMSGIARTKPVYLTPEVAGDFRDTNFSLVPDGLVFRLTRDTTGRSFAPKRFVFRPIPKSNRFTEDVKGYYAAGYVTQAVYADQLGDRQRGLEFLKAAVDVKPGFPPAVEWMDRLQGLR
;
A
#
# COMPACT_ATOMS: atom_id res chain seq x y z
N PHE A 1 -24.96 -16.10 -19.51
CA PHE A 1 -24.04 -15.76 -18.42
C PHE A 1 -24.05 -14.25 -18.04
N ILE A 2 -24.85 -13.39 -18.69
CA ILE A 2 -24.88 -11.94 -18.43
C ILE A 2 -26.28 -11.55 -17.93
N ILE A 3 -26.34 -10.79 -16.83
CA ILE A 3 -27.60 -10.27 -16.25
C ILE A 3 -28.17 -9.20 -17.20
N ARG A 4 -29.46 -9.31 -17.55
CA ARG A 4 -30.16 -8.34 -18.41
C ARG A 4 -31.04 -7.35 -17.64
N ASN A 5 -31.38 -7.65 -16.38
CA ASN A 5 -32.13 -6.75 -15.52
C ASN A 5 -31.22 -5.58 -15.11
N ARG A 6 -31.50 -4.39 -15.65
CA ARG A 6 -30.68 -3.19 -15.45
C ARG A 6 -30.77 -2.63 -14.04
N ILE A 7 -31.93 -2.74 -13.39
CA ILE A 7 -32.13 -2.27 -12.02
C ILE A 7 -31.25 -3.10 -11.08
N ALA A 8 -31.37 -4.43 -11.16
CA ALA A 8 -30.59 -5.33 -10.34
C ALA A 8 -29.07 -5.14 -10.52
N ALA A 9 -28.62 -4.96 -11.76
CA ALA A 9 -27.21 -4.69 -12.05
C ALA A 9 -26.76 -3.32 -11.52
N ALA A 10 -27.53 -2.27 -11.74
CA ALA A 10 -27.19 -0.92 -11.28
C ALA A 10 -27.15 -0.83 -9.75
N THR A 11 -28.12 -1.44 -9.05
CA THR A 11 -28.15 -1.47 -7.59
C THR A 11 -26.91 -2.14 -7.01
N ALA A 12 -26.59 -3.36 -7.46
CA ALA A 12 -25.43 -4.08 -6.92
C ALA A 12 -24.08 -3.39 -7.26
N VAL A 13 -23.97 -2.78 -8.44
CA VAL A 13 -22.75 -2.03 -8.82
C VAL A 13 -22.61 -0.76 -7.99
N LEU A 14 -23.70 -0.03 -7.73
CA LEU A 14 -23.66 1.17 -6.87
C LEU A 14 -23.42 0.81 -5.41
N ALA A 15 -24.00 -0.28 -4.92
CA ALA A 15 -23.73 -0.80 -3.59
C ALA A 15 -22.24 -1.15 -3.41
N LEU A 16 -21.66 -1.84 -4.40
CA LEU A 16 -20.22 -2.11 -4.43
C LEU A 16 -19.39 -0.81 -4.54
N ALA A 17 -19.78 0.13 -5.41
CA ALA A 17 -19.05 1.37 -5.60
C ALA A 17 -19.00 2.24 -4.34
N PHE A 18 -20.03 2.18 -3.51
CA PHE A 18 -20.09 2.88 -2.22
C PHE A 18 -19.69 2.00 -1.03
N SER A 19 -19.16 0.79 -1.28
CA SER A 19 -18.52 -0.01 -0.22
C SER A 19 -17.26 0.70 0.26
N ARG A 20 -16.94 0.52 1.54
CA ARG A 20 -15.83 1.24 2.18
C ARG A 20 -14.51 1.01 1.47
N THR A 21 -14.12 -0.25 1.26
CA THR A 21 -12.86 -0.59 0.62
C THR A 21 -12.86 -0.26 -0.88
N PHE A 22 -13.95 -0.49 -1.60
CA PHE A 22 -13.97 -0.19 -3.04
C PHE A 22 -13.85 1.32 -3.29
N TRP A 23 -14.53 2.15 -2.49
CA TRP A 23 -14.48 3.60 -2.61
C TRP A 23 -13.12 4.15 -2.19
N SER A 24 -12.53 3.70 -1.07
CA SER A 24 -11.19 4.18 -0.65
C SER A 24 -10.14 3.92 -1.72
N GLN A 25 -10.20 2.76 -2.39
CA GLN A 25 -9.30 2.41 -3.48
C GLN A 25 -9.54 3.20 -4.78
N ALA A 26 -10.68 3.87 -4.93
CA ALA A 26 -10.98 4.73 -6.07
C ALA A 26 -10.49 6.17 -5.89
N VAL A 27 -10.27 6.61 -4.65
CA VAL A 27 -9.76 7.95 -4.31
C VAL A 27 -8.28 7.95 -3.91
N ALA A 28 -7.69 6.77 -3.67
CA ALA A 28 -6.28 6.60 -3.39
C ALA A 28 -5.44 6.50 -4.68
N ILE A 29 -4.20 7.01 -4.65
CA ILE A 29 -3.21 6.84 -5.72
C ILE A 29 -2.52 5.49 -5.54
N GLU A 30 -3.24 4.41 -5.86
CA GLU A 30 -2.73 3.04 -5.78
C GLU A 30 -3.06 2.22 -7.05
N VAL A 31 -2.50 1.01 -7.13
CA VAL A 31 -2.65 0.10 -8.28
C VAL A 31 -4.05 -0.50 -8.42
N TYR A 32 -4.89 -0.39 -7.39
CA TYR A 32 -6.13 -1.17 -7.28
C TYR A 32 -7.25 -0.63 -8.17
N ALA A 33 -7.39 0.68 -8.38
CA ALA A 33 -8.42 1.22 -9.28
C ALA A 33 -8.27 0.68 -10.72
N LEU A 34 -7.05 0.70 -11.26
CA LEU A 34 -6.75 0.12 -12.57
C LEU A 34 -6.88 -1.41 -12.55
N HIS A 35 -6.49 -2.06 -11.44
CA HIS A 35 -6.66 -3.50 -11.31
C HIS A 35 -8.13 -3.92 -11.37
N LEU A 36 -9.01 -3.22 -10.65
CA LEU A 36 -10.44 -3.45 -10.61
C LEU A 36 -11.07 -3.33 -12.00
N LEU A 37 -10.64 -2.33 -12.79
CA LEU A 37 -11.03 -2.22 -14.20
C LEU A 37 -10.64 -3.47 -14.99
N PHE A 38 -9.41 -3.95 -14.84
CA PHE A 38 -8.95 -5.16 -15.52
C PHE A 38 -9.68 -6.42 -15.05
N LEU A 39 -9.95 -6.58 -13.76
CA LEU A 39 -10.73 -7.71 -13.24
C LEU A 39 -12.15 -7.70 -13.82
N ALA A 40 -12.84 -6.56 -13.79
CA ALA A 40 -14.18 -6.41 -14.32
C ALA A 40 -14.23 -6.67 -15.83
N LEU A 41 -13.27 -6.12 -16.58
CA LEU A 41 -13.17 -6.31 -18.02
C LEU A 41 -12.83 -7.76 -18.38
N ALA A 42 -11.91 -8.40 -17.66
CA ALA A 42 -11.56 -9.81 -17.85
C ALA A 42 -12.76 -10.73 -17.57
N LEU A 43 -13.48 -10.50 -16.46
CA LEU A 43 -14.72 -11.20 -16.12
C LEU A 43 -15.75 -11.06 -17.24
N TRP A 44 -16.00 -9.84 -17.70
CA TRP A 44 -16.97 -9.58 -18.76
C TRP A 44 -16.57 -10.24 -20.09
N LEU A 45 -15.33 -10.07 -20.53
CA LEU A 45 -14.81 -10.66 -21.77
C LEU A 45 -14.85 -12.20 -21.72
N PHE A 46 -14.48 -12.79 -20.58
CA PHE A 46 -14.53 -14.23 -20.36
C PHE A 46 -15.97 -14.75 -20.44
N LEU A 47 -16.89 -14.17 -19.67
CA LEU A 47 -18.31 -14.58 -19.68
C LEU A 47 -18.95 -14.33 -21.05
N ARG A 48 -18.54 -13.30 -21.78
CA ARG A 48 -18.95 -13.04 -23.16
C ARG A 48 -18.45 -14.14 -24.10
N ALA A 49 -17.18 -14.52 -24.01
CA ALA A 49 -16.60 -15.62 -24.79
C ALA A 49 -17.28 -16.96 -24.49
N MET A 50 -17.60 -17.24 -23.21
CA MET A 50 -18.35 -18.44 -22.82
C MET A 50 -19.77 -18.41 -23.37
N THR A 51 -20.43 -17.24 -23.37
CA THR A 51 -21.79 -17.08 -23.92
C THR A 51 -21.81 -17.34 -25.42
N GLU A 52 -20.89 -16.74 -26.19
CA GLU A 52 -20.84 -16.96 -27.64
C GLU A 52 -20.53 -18.41 -28.02
N HIS A 53 -19.65 -19.06 -27.26
CA HIS A 53 -19.38 -20.48 -27.47
C HIS A 53 -20.62 -21.35 -27.19
N ALA A 54 -21.31 -21.10 -26.07
CA ALA A 54 -22.54 -21.83 -25.73
C ALA A 54 -23.65 -21.63 -26.78
N LEU A 55 -23.74 -20.44 -27.38
CA LEU A 55 -24.68 -20.13 -28.47
C LEU A 55 -24.20 -20.60 -29.85
N LYS A 56 -23.02 -21.23 -29.96
CA LYS A 56 -22.37 -21.64 -31.22
C LYS A 56 -22.28 -20.52 -32.26
N ASN A 57 -22.13 -19.26 -31.82
CA ASN A 57 -22.26 -18.09 -32.68
C ASN A 57 -21.22 -17.01 -32.35
N GLY A 58 -19.95 -17.27 -32.65
CA GLY A 58 -18.89 -16.32 -32.35
C GLY A 58 -17.61 -16.55 -33.14
N SER A 59 -16.95 -15.45 -33.50
CA SER A 59 -15.67 -15.44 -34.23
C SER A 59 -14.46 -15.79 -33.37
N GLY A 60 -14.64 -16.01 -32.06
CA GLY A 60 -13.56 -16.23 -31.10
C GLY A 60 -12.85 -14.95 -30.64
N ARG A 61 -13.21 -13.77 -31.18
CA ARG A 61 -12.58 -12.49 -30.83
C ARG A 61 -12.54 -12.18 -29.34
N TRP A 62 -13.62 -12.47 -28.60
CA TRP A 62 -13.67 -12.20 -27.16
C TRP A 62 -12.75 -13.11 -26.36
N TRP A 63 -12.47 -14.32 -26.86
CA TRP A 63 -11.50 -15.21 -26.23
C TRP A 63 -10.08 -14.65 -26.34
N TYR A 64 -9.72 -14.08 -27.49
CA TYR A 64 -8.43 -13.44 -27.69
C TYR A 64 -8.32 -12.11 -26.96
N ALA A 65 -9.38 -11.29 -26.96
CA ALA A 65 -9.44 -10.06 -26.17
C ALA A 65 -9.34 -10.36 -24.66
N PHE A 66 -10.06 -11.37 -24.18
CA PHE A 66 -9.96 -11.87 -22.82
C PHE A 66 -8.51 -12.24 -22.47
N ALA A 67 -7.85 -13.05 -23.31
CA ALA A 67 -6.48 -13.47 -23.09
C ALA A 67 -5.51 -12.29 -23.02
N PHE A 68 -5.65 -11.31 -23.93
CA PHE A 68 -4.83 -10.09 -23.92
C PHE A 68 -5.04 -9.26 -22.65
N VAL A 69 -6.29 -9.00 -22.26
CA VAL A 69 -6.61 -8.26 -21.02
C VAL A 69 -6.16 -9.01 -19.77
N LEU A 70 -6.26 -10.34 -19.75
CA LEU A 70 -5.74 -11.14 -18.64
C LEU A 70 -4.23 -10.96 -18.50
N GLY A 71 -3.49 -10.92 -19.60
CA GLY A 71 -2.06 -10.62 -19.62
C GLY A 71 -1.75 -9.21 -19.09
N LEU A 72 -2.48 -8.19 -19.55
CA LEU A 72 -2.35 -6.81 -19.03
C LEU A 72 -2.64 -6.72 -17.52
N SER A 73 -3.66 -7.45 -17.05
CA SER A 73 -4.03 -7.49 -15.64
C SER A 73 -2.88 -7.99 -14.77
N PHE A 74 -2.15 -9.02 -15.21
CA PHE A 74 -0.94 -9.49 -14.52
C PHE A 74 0.14 -8.40 -14.47
N THR A 75 0.32 -7.62 -15.53
CA THR A 75 1.31 -6.52 -15.51
C THR A 75 0.97 -5.39 -14.52
N ASN A 76 -0.27 -5.34 -14.04
CA ASN A 76 -0.71 -4.40 -13.02
C ASN A 76 -0.66 -5.01 -11.61
N HIS A 77 -1.25 -6.20 -11.40
CA HIS A 77 -1.29 -6.82 -10.07
C HIS A 77 -1.42 -8.35 -10.10
N MET A 78 -0.70 -9.04 -9.21
CA MET A 78 -0.62 -10.51 -9.17
C MET A 78 -1.91 -11.19 -8.70
N THR A 79 -2.76 -10.51 -7.93
CA THR A 79 -4.06 -11.06 -7.52
C THR A 79 -5.01 -11.30 -8.70
N THR A 80 -4.63 -10.90 -9.92
CA THR A 80 -5.21 -11.45 -11.17
C THR A 80 -5.31 -12.97 -11.15
N ILE A 81 -4.34 -13.67 -10.54
CA ILE A 81 -4.32 -15.14 -10.44
C ILE A 81 -5.56 -15.70 -9.72
N LEU A 82 -6.20 -14.92 -8.86
CA LEU A 82 -7.40 -15.32 -8.11
C LEU A 82 -8.61 -15.56 -9.01
N LEU A 83 -8.58 -15.06 -10.26
CA LEU A 83 -9.58 -15.39 -11.27
C LEU A 83 -9.44 -16.83 -11.79
N ALA A 84 -8.24 -17.42 -11.70
CA ALA A 84 -7.91 -18.68 -12.36
C ALA A 84 -8.79 -19.86 -11.92
N PRO A 85 -9.06 -20.12 -10.62
CA PRO A 85 -9.90 -21.23 -10.20
C PRO A 85 -11.30 -21.18 -10.83
N GLY A 86 -11.95 -20.01 -10.77
CA GLY A 86 -13.26 -19.80 -11.40
C GLY A 86 -13.20 -19.95 -12.93
N PHE A 87 -12.23 -19.31 -13.57
CA PHE A 87 -12.09 -19.31 -15.03
C PHE A 87 -11.82 -20.71 -15.58
N LEU A 88 -10.88 -21.44 -14.99
CA LEU A 88 -10.56 -22.80 -15.40
C LEU A 88 -11.76 -23.73 -15.20
N TYR A 89 -12.43 -23.65 -14.05
CA TYR A 89 -13.64 -24.42 -13.80
C TYR A 89 -14.72 -24.17 -14.86
N LEU A 90 -15.12 -22.90 -15.07
CA LEU A 90 -16.21 -22.61 -16.01
C LEU A 90 -15.81 -22.92 -17.45
N TYR A 91 -14.55 -22.69 -17.81
CA TYR A 91 -14.00 -23.02 -19.12
C TYR A 91 -14.18 -24.51 -19.43
N PHE A 92 -13.70 -25.39 -18.55
CA PHE A 92 -13.79 -26.84 -18.75
C PHE A 92 -15.20 -27.38 -18.53
N ALA A 93 -16.02 -26.76 -17.66
CA ALA A 93 -17.44 -27.10 -17.53
C ALA A 93 -18.25 -26.82 -18.80
N VAL A 94 -17.80 -25.85 -19.62
CA VAL A 94 -18.45 -25.47 -20.89
C VAL A 94 -17.84 -26.20 -22.10
N HIS A 95 -16.51 -26.29 -22.19
CA HIS A 95 -15.81 -26.86 -23.35
C HIS A 95 -15.45 -28.35 -23.22
N GLY A 96 -15.53 -28.91 -22.00
CA GLY A 96 -15.06 -30.25 -21.69
C GLY A 96 -13.54 -30.40 -21.70
N PHE A 97 -13.05 -31.50 -21.16
CA PHE A 97 -11.63 -31.87 -21.19
C PHE A 97 -11.29 -32.58 -22.50
N SER A 98 -10.99 -31.79 -23.54
CA SER A 98 -10.71 -32.32 -24.89
C SER A 98 -9.45 -31.69 -25.51
N ARG A 99 -8.85 -32.36 -26.50
CA ARG A 99 -7.73 -31.82 -27.27
C ARG A 99 -8.07 -30.48 -27.93
N SER A 100 -9.32 -30.28 -28.38
CA SER A 100 -9.79 -29.00 -28.91
C SER A 100 -9.81 -27.89 -27.86
N SER A 101 -10.22 -28.20 -26.62
CA SER A 101 -10.22 -27.26 -25.51
C SER A 101 -8.80 -26.78 -25.19
N TRP A 102 -7.84 -27.71 -25.13
CA TRP A 102 -6.44 -27.34 -24.91
C TRP A 102 -5.84 -26.53 -26.07
N LYS A 103 -6.15 -26.88 -27.33
CA LYS A 103 -5.74 -26.09 -28.51
C LYS A 103 -6.26 -24.65 -28.43
N LYS A 104 -7.48 -24.44 -27.93
CA LYS A 104 -8.06 -23.10 -27.78
C LYS A 104 -7.34 -22.27 -26.71
N ILE A 105 -6.91 -22.89 -25.59
CA ILE A 105 -6.00 -22.25 -24.62
C ILE A 105 -4.66 -21.92 -25.28
N GLY A 106 -4.06 -22.87 -26.01
CA GLY A 106 -2.79 -22.65 -26.71
C GLY A 106 -2.85 -21.48 -27.70
N ARG A 107 -3.96 -21.31 -28.43
CA ARG A 107 -4.17 -20.15 -29.32
C ARG A 107 -4.30 -18.82 -28.57
N ALA A 108 -4.73 -18.83 -27.31
CA ALA A 108 -4.78 -17.63 -26.46
C ALA A 108 -3.40 -17.24 -25.91
N ALA A 109 -2.38 -18.10 -26.01
CA ALA A 109 -1.04 -17.78 -25.51
C ALA A 109 -0.45 -16.53 -26.16
N LEU A 110 -0.59 -16.37 -27.49
CA LEU A 110 -0.03 -15.22 -28.19
C LEU A 110 -0.64 -13.88 -27.74
N PRO A 111 -1.98 -13.67 -27.72
CA PRO A 111 -2.54 -12.43 -27.19
C PRO A 111 -2.24 -12.24 -25.69
N PHE A 112 -2.22 -13.31 -24.89
CA PHE A 112 -1.82 -13.21 -23.49
C PHE A 112 -0.37 -12.72 -23.31
N MET A 113 0.57 -13.25 -24.10
CA MET A 113 1.95 -12.74 -24.18
C MET A 113 2.00 -11.29 -24.67
N GLY A 114 1.11 -10.92 -25.60
CA GLY A 114 0.94 -9.54 -26.04
C GLY A 114 0.59 -8.60 -24.89
N GLY A 115 -0.31 -9.01 -23.98
CA GLY A 115 -0.62 -8.25 -22.77
C GLY A 115 0.57 -8.19 -21.80
N LEU A 116 1.22 -9.34 -21.55
CA LEU A 116 2.39 -9.42 -20.67
C LEU A 116 3.61 -8.63 -21.17
N SER A 117 3.66 -8.31 -22.47
CA SER A 117 4.78 -7.54 -23.06
C SER A 117 4.97 -6.17 -22.43
N VAL A 118 3.97 -5.62 -21.73
CA VAL A 118 4.10 -4.37 -20.94
C VAL A 118 5.20 -4.48 -19.88
N TYR A 119 5.49 -5.67 -19.35
CA TYR A 119 6.62 -5.85 -18.43
C TYR A 119 7.98 -5.47 -19.04
N LEU A 120 8.14 -5.54 -20.36
CA LEU A 120 9.37 -5.12 -21.04
C LEU A 120 9.68 -3.63 -20.83
N TYR A 121 8.67 -2.82 -20.45
CA TYR A 121 8.89 -1.44 -20.04
C TYR A 121 9.89 -1.32 -18.87
N LEU A 122 9.87 -2.26 -17.91
CA LEU A 122 10.71 -2.20 -16.71
C LEU A 122 12.22 -2.20 -17.01
N PRO A 123 12.80 -3.21 -17.69
CA PRO A 123 14.23 -3.21 -18.02
C PRO A 123 14.59 -2.05 -18.95
N LEU A 124 13.70 -1.69 -19.90
CA LEU A 124 13.93 -0.57 -20.82
C LEU A 124 14.02 0.75 -20.08
N ARG A 125 13.09 1.03 -19.15
CA ARG A 125 13.07 2.26 -18.36
C ARG A 125 14.23 2.31 -17.38
N ALA A 126 14.51 1.20 -16.70
CA ALA A 126 15.61 1.07 -15.74
C ALA A 126 16.98 1.31 -16.40
N SER A 127 17.17 0.88 -17.66
CA SER A 127 18.42 1.13 -18.42
C SER A 127 18.69 2.60 -18.74
N ARG A 128 17.67 3.48 -18.61
CA ARG A 128 17.82 4.93 -18.77
C ARG A 128 18.16 5.62 -17.46
N HIS A 129 18.41 4.84 -16.41
CA HIS A 129 18.79 5.32 -15.09
C HIS A 129 17.85 6.45 -14.62
N PRO A 130 16.58 6.14 -14.32
CA PRO A 130 15.65 7.11 -13.76
C PRO A 130 16.15 7.61 -12.39
N LEU A 131 15.55 8.69 -11.87
CA LEU A 131 15.88 9.23 -10.54
C LEU A 131 15.74 8.15 -9.45
N MET A 132 14.62 7.42 -9.48
CA MET A 132 14.33 6.28 -8.63
C MET A 132 14.31 5.00 -9.48
N ASN A 133 15.20 4.05 -9.20
CA ASN A 133 15.32 2.81 -9.96
C ASN A 133 15.10 1.57 -9.08
N TRP A 134 13.91 1.47 -8.48
CA TRP A 134 13.54 0.45 -7.49
C TRP A 134 13.86 -0.97 -7.96
N GLY A 135 14.77 -1.65 -7.26
CA GLY A 135 15.19 -3.02 -7.58
C GLY A 135 16.08 -3.17 -8.82
N ASN A 136 16.29 -2.10 -9.60
CA ASN A 136 17.03 -2.08 -10.86
C ASN A 136 16.84 -3.34 -11.75
N PRO A 137 15.68 -3.51 -12.40
CA PRO A 137 15.33 -4.72 -13.13
C PRO A 137 15.95 -4.81 -14.55
N VAL A 138 17.16 -4.27 -14.77
CA VAL A 138 17.84 -4.37 -16.08
C VAL A 138 18.34 -5.79 -16.33
N GLU A 139 18.91 -6.44 -15.32
CA GLU A 139 19.37 -7.81 -15.42
C GLU A 139 18.20 -8.80 -15.33
N LEU A 140 18.29 -9.91 -16.07
CA LEU A 140 17.22 -10.92 -16.11
C LEU A 140 16.84 -11.45 -14.72
N HIS A 141 17.83 -11.64 -13.84
CA HIS A 141 17.59 -12.07 -12.47
C HIS A 141 16.79 -11.04 -11.66
N ALA A 142 17.18 -9.76 -11.70
CA ALA A 142 16.49 -8.68 -10.99
C ALA A 142 15.09 -8.46 -11.57
N PHE A 143 14.95 -8.50 -12.89
CA PHE A 143 13.66 -8.46 -13.58
C PHE A 143 12.74 -9.60 -13.12
N TRP A 144 13.24 -10.84 -13.11
CA TRP A 144 12.45 -11.99 -12.67
C TRP A 144 12.00 -11.85 -11.22
N ARG A 145 12.92 -11.48 -10.31
CA ARG A 145 12.59 -11.23 -8.91
C ARG A 145 11.51 -10.17 -8.73
N HIS A 146 11.57 -9.10 -9.52
CA HIS A 146 10.56 -8.04 -9.50
C HIS A 146 9.20 -8.56 -9.97
N VAL A 147 9.15 -9.21 -11.15
CA VAL A 147 7.90 -9.73 -11.72
C VAL A 147 7.24 -10.77 -10.82
N THR A 148 8.02 -11.63 -10.16
CA THR A 148 7.50 -12.64 -9.23
C THR A 148 7.22 -12.10 -7.83
N ALA A 149 7.48 -10.82 -7.56
CA ALA A 149 7.39 -10.21 -6.23
C ALA A 149 8.19 -10.99 -5.16
N ALA A 150 9.40 -11.45 -5.51
CA ALA A 150 10.20 -12.38 -4.70
C ALA A 150 10.47 -11.87 -3.26
N ASN A 151 10.60 -10.56 -3.09
CA ASN A 151 10.85 -9.94 -1.79
C ASN A 151 9.67 -10.09 -0.82
N PHE A 152 8.46 -10.38 -1.31
CA PHE A 152 7.25 -10.45 -0.50
C PHE A 152 6.79 -11.88 -0.20
N HIS A 153 7.49 -12.90 -0.71
CA HIS A 153 7.10 -14.31 -0.52
C HIS A 153 7.06 -14.72 0.95
N GLY A 154 7.91 -14.14 1.80
CA GLY A 154 7.96 -14.45 3.24
C GLY A 154 6.71 -14.05 4.03
N PHE A 155 5.90 -13.13 3.51
CA PHE A 155 4.65 -12.69 4.14
C PHE A 155 3.45 -13.59 3.81
N MET A 156 3.61 -14.48 2.83
CA MET A 156 2.55 -15.39 2.38
C MET A 156 2.65 -16.73 3.11
N PHE A 157 1.51 -17.26 3.56
CA PHE A 157 1.40 -18.54 4.26
C PHE A 157 2.34 -18.66 5.46
N SER A 158 2.53 -17.55 6.18
CA SER A 158 3.51 -17.42 7.26
C SER A 158 3.15 -18.22 8.51
N SER A 159 1.87 -18.21 8.93
CA SER A 159 1.41 -18.99 10.09
C SER A 159 -0.12 -19.16 10.15
N TRP A 160 -0.56 -20.11 10.98
CA TRP A 160 -1.98 -20.27 11.33
C TRP A 160 -2.54 -19.04 12.07
N ASP A 161 -1.73 -18.40 12.91
CA ASP A 161 -2.14 -17.24 13.69
C ASP A 161 -2.50 -16.06 12.77
N VAL A 162 -1.65 -15.78 11.77
CA VAL A 162 -1.93 -14.77 10.73
C VAL A 162 -3.23 -15.09 10.02
N MET A 163 -3.40 -16.34 9.57
CA MET A 163 -4.61 -16.76 8.88
C MET A 163 -5.87 -16.55 9.72
N SER A 164 -5.83 -16.92 11.00
CA SER A 164 -6.96 -16.76 11.92
C SER A 164 -7.32 -15.29 12.17
N ARG A 165 -6.31 -14.43 12.33
CA ARG A 165 -6.46 -12.99 12.53
C ARG A 165 -7.07 -12.33 11.30
N GLN A 166 -6.54 -12.61 10.10
CA GLN A 166 -7.06 -12.03 8.86
C GLN A 166 -8.46 -12.56 8.52
N ALA A 167 -8.76 -13.84 8.81
CA ALA A 167 -10.11 -14.37 8.68
C ALA A 167 -11.09 -13.69 9.64
N GLY A 168 -10.67 -13.46 10.89
CA GLY A 168 -11.44 -12.70 11.88
C GLY A 168 -11.74 -11.28 11.40
N HIS A 169 -10.72 -10.58 10.89
CA HIS A 169 -10.84 -9.23 10.32
C HIS A 169 -11.80 -9.19 9.12
N PHE A 170 -11.69 -10.15 8.19
CA PHE A 170 -12.62 -10.24 7.06
C PHE A 170 -14.06 -10.42 7.53
N ILE A 171 -14.31 -11.31 8.50
CA ILE A 171 -15.66 -11.59 9.03
C ILE A 171 -16.23 -10.37 9.75
N SER A 172 -15.45 -9.72 10.62
CA SER A 172 -15.92 -8.55 11.39
C SER A 172 -16.20 -7.36 10.49
N SER A 173 -15.38 -7.15 9.46
CA SER A 173 -15.51 -6.02 8.53
C SER A 173 -16.50 -6.29 7.39
N PHE A 174 -16.94 -7.54 7.18
CA PHE A 174 -17.78 -7.92 6.04
C PHE A 174 -19.09 -7.11 5.97
N SER A 175 -19.75 -6.92 7.11
CA SER A 175 -21.04 -6.22 7.16
C SER A 175 -20.93 -4.72 6.86
N SER A 176 -19.81 -4.07 7.24
CA SER A 176 -19.52 -2.69 6.88
C SER A 176 -19.15 -2.53 5.41
N GLU A 177 -18.62 -3.58 4.78
CA GLU A 177 -18.33 -3.58 3.35
C GLU A 177 -19.60 -3.72 2.52
N VAL A 178 -20.36 -4.79 2.73
CA VAL A 178 -21.46 -5.14 1.80
C VAL A 178 -22.81 -4.52 2.18
N GLY A 179 -22.95 -4.00 3.40
CA GLY A 179 -24.21 -3.49 3.92
C GLY A 179 -25.19 -4.60 4.32
N ILE A 180 -25.79 -4.48 5.50
CA ILE A 180 -26.71 -5.49 6.06
C ILE A 180 -27.91 -5.75 5.14
N ALA A 181 -28.41 -4.72 4.44
CA ALA A 181 -29.52 -4.83 3.50
C ALA A 181 -29.20 -5.69 2.25
N ALA A 182 -27.93 -5.81 1.87
CA ALA A 182 -27.51 -6.61 0.72
C ALA A 182 -27.43 -8.11 1.05
N LEU A 183 -27.21 -8.49 2.31
CA LEU A 183 -27.00 -9.89 2.71
C LEU A 183 -28.17 -10.81 2.34
N PRO A 184 -29.45 -10.49 2.66
CA PRO A 184 -30.56 -11.35 2.26
C PRO A 184 -30.69 -11.46 0.74
N LEU A 185 -30.44 -10.38 0.01
CA LEU A 185 -30.47 -10.38 -1.45
C LEU A 185 -29.39 -11.30 -2.01
N ALA A 186 -28.15 -11.21 -1.53
CA ALA A 186 -27.07 -12.09 -1.94
C ALA A 186 -27.37 -13.56 -1.66
N ILE A 187 -27.96 -13.91 -0.51
CA ILE A 187 -28.38 -15.28 -0.19
C ILE A 187 -29.45 -15.78 -1.19
N ILE A 188 -30.47 -14.96 -1.47
CA ILE A 188 -31.50 -15.28 -2.48
C ILE A 188 -30.86 -15.49 -3.85
N GLY A 189 -29.91 -14.62 -4.23
CA GLY A 189 -29.22 -14.72 -5.52
C GLY A 189 -28.32 -15.94 -5.63
N LEU A 190 -27.65 -16.33 -4.55
CA LEU A 190 -26.85 -17.53 -4.49
C LEU A 190 -27.73 -18.79 -4.62
N ALA A 191 -28.89 -18.82 -3.94
CA ALA A 191 -29.86 -19.89 -4.08
C ALA A 191 -30.47 -19.95 -5.49
N ASP A 192 -30.78 -18.79 -6.08
CA ASP A 192 -31.26 -18.67 -7.46
C ASP A 192 -30.20 -19.18 -8.46
N LEU A 193 -28.93 -18.83 -8.29
CA LEU A 193 -27.84 -19.34 -9.12
C LEU A 193 -27.69 -20.86 -9.03
N LEU A 194 -27.83 -21.44 -7.84
CA LEU A 194 -27.77 -22.90 -7.65
C LEU A 194 -28.81 -23.64 -8.50
N VAL A 195 -30.01 -23.07 -8.59
CA VAL A 195 -31.14 -23.63 -9.35
C VAL A 195 -31.02 -23.30 -10.84
N ALA A 196 -30.75 -22.05 -11.19
CA ALA A 196 -30.75 -21.56 -12.57
C ALA A 196 -29.49 -21.98 -13.35
N SER A 197 -28.32 -22.03 -12.71
CA SER A 197 -27.07 -22.40 -13.36
C SER A 197 -26.00 -22.85 -12.36
N ARG A 198 -25.93 -24.16 -12.11
CA ARG A 198 -24.88 -24.77 -11.28
C ARG A 198 -23.47 -24.37 -11.69
N ARG A 199 -23.22 -24.19 -13.00
CA ARG A 199 -21.93 -23.73 -13.52
C ARG A 199 -21.60 -22.31 -13.06
N LEU A 200 -22.57 -21.39 -13.07
CA LEU A 200 -22.31 -20.04 -12.56
C LEU A 200 -22.23 -19.98 -11.05
N PHE A 201 -23.02 -20.80 -10.36
CA PHE A 201 -22.95 -20.96 -8.91
C PHE A 201 -21.53 -21.32 -8.47
N PHE A 202 -20.99 -22.45 -8.94
CA PHE A 202 -19.64 -22.89 -8.57
C PHE A 202 -18.54 -21.94 -9.08
N PHE A 203 -18.72 -21.35 -10.27
CA PHE A 203 -17.81 -20.31 -10.76
C PHE A 203 -17.70 -19.14 -9.77
N SER A 204 -18.82 -18.59 -9.33
CA SER A 204 -18.83 -17.45 -8.41
C SER A 204 -18.33 -17.81 -7.01
N LEU A 205 -18.62 -19.01 -6.52
CA LEU A 205 -18.07 -19.51 -5.25
C LEU A 205 -16.54 -19.67 -5.31
N LEU A 206 -15.99 -20.17 -6.43
CA LEU A 206 -14.56 -20.31 -6.60
C LEU A 206 -13.84 -18.95 -6.66
N LEU A 207 -14.46 -17.93 -7.25
CA LEU A 207 -13.92 -16.56 -7.20
C LEU A 207 -13.93 -16.02 -5.76
N PHE A 208 -15.06 -16.14 -5.07
CA PHE A 208 -15.20 -15.65 -3.70
C PHE A 208 -14.27 -16.36 -2.72
N PHE A 209 -14.41 -17.68 -2.58
CA PHE A 209 -13.62 -18.45 -1.62
C PHE A 209 -12.16 -18.58 -2.03
N GLY A 210 -11.84 -18.61 -3.34
CA GLY A 210 -10.46 -18.57 -3.81
C GLY A 210 -9.76 -17.26 -3.45
N CYS A 211 -10.47 -16.14 -3.58
CA CYS A 211 -9.97 -14.83 -3.14
C CYS A 211 -9.78 -14.80 -1.63
N VAL A 212 -10.82 -15.12 -0.84
CA VAL A 212 -10.74 -15.10 0.62
C VAL A 212 -9.62 -16.02 1.12
N ALA A 213 -9.56 -17.26 0.64
CA ALA A 213 -8.53 -18.22 1.07
C ALA A 213 -7.10 -17.76 0.77
N TYR A 214 -6.88 -17.09 -0.36
CA TYR A 214 -5.56 -16.52 -0.65
C TYR A 214 -5.25 -15.34 0.28
N SER A 215 -6.18 -14.39 0.40
CA SER A 215 -5.94 -13.12 1.08
C SER A 215 -5.76 -13.30 2.59
N ILE A 216 -6.49 -14.21 3.24
CA ILE A 216 -6.28 -14.48 4.67
C ILE A 216 -4.87 -15.02 4.98
N ASN A 217 -4.16 -15.56 3.99
CA ASN A 217 -2.80 -16.08 4.16
C ASN A 217 -1.71 -15.00 3.97
N TYR A 218 -2.06 -13.72 3.82
CA TYR A 218 -1.10 -12.65 3.60
C TYR A 218 -0.96 -11.74 4.83
N ASP A 219 0.26 -11.64 5.36
CA ASP A 219 0.58 -10.85 6.55
C ASP A 219 0.95 -9.41 6.20
N ILE A 220 -0.06 -8.60 5.84
CA ILE A 220 0.10 -7.17 5.59
C ILE A 220 -0.93 -6.35 6.37
N PRO A 221 -0.62 -5.08 6.74
CA PRO A 221 -1.57 -4.20 7.39
C PRO A 221 -2.80 -3.86 6.53
N ASP A 222 -2.60 -3.52 5.26
CA ASP A 222 -3.66 -3.03 4.36
C ASP A 222 -4.29 -4.18 3.54
N ILE A 223 -4.76 -5.20 4.27
CA ILE A 223 -5.24 -6.44 3.65
C ILE A 223 -6.57 -6.28 2.89
N ASP A 224 -7.35 -5.24 3.20
CA ASP A 224 -8.71 -5.05 2.69
C ASP A 224 -8.78 -5.04 1.15
N SER A 225 -7.81 -4.40 0.49
CA SER A 225 -7.70 -4.35 -0.98
C SER A 225 -7.52 -5.74 -1.62
N TYR A 226 -7.04 -6.73 -0.87
CA TYR A 226 -6.91 -8.11 -1.35
C TYR A 226 -8.24 -8.87 -1.36
N PHE A 227 -9.29 -8.36 -0.72
CA PHE A 227 -10.63 -8.96 -0.72
C PHE A 227 -11.55 -8.42 -1.83
N LEU A 228 -11.09 -7.46 -2.64
CA LEU A 228 -11.88 -6.80 -3.68
C LEU A 228 -12.57 -7.77 -4.66
N LEU A 229 -11.92 -8.86 -5.06
CA LEU A 229 -12.55 -9.86 -5.94
C LEU A 229 -13.71 -10.61 -5.24
N ALA A 230 -13.61 -10.84 -3.93
CA ALA A 230 -14.70 -11.42 -3.15
C ALA A 230 -15.90 -10.45 -3.09
N TYR A 231 -15.67 -9.15 -2.93
CA TYR A 231 -16.75 -8.15 -2.98
C TYR A 231 -17.40 -8.04 -4.36
N ILE A 232 -16.63 -8.16 -5.45
CA ILE A 232 -17.18 -8.28 -6.81
C ILE A 232 -18.06 -9.53 -6.94
N ALA A 233 -17.60 -10.68 -6.44
CA ALA A 233 -18.38 -11.91 -6.48
C ALA A 233 -19.67 -11.81 -5.64
N PHE A 234 -19.62 -11.12 -4.50
CA PHE A 234 -20.78 -10.84 -3.67
C PHE A 234 -21.81 -9.95 -4.38
N ALA A 235 -21.36 -8.87 -5.03
CA ALA A 235 -22.23 -7.98 -5.81
C ALA A 235 -22.93 -8.74 -6.97
N LEU A 236 -22.28 -9.75 -7.56
CA LEU A 236 -22.95 -10.64 -8.51
C LEU A 236 -24.12 -11.37 -7.85
N TRP A 237 -23.93 -11.95 -6.67
CA TRP A 237 -25.01 -12.63 -5.94
C TRP A 237 -26.15 -11.67 -5.61
N GLU A 238 -25.84 -10.47 -5.13
CA GLU A 238 -26.84 -9.44 -4.86
C GLU A 238 -27.69 -9.13 -6.10
N ALA A 239 -27.06 -8.92 -7.26
CA ALA A 239 -27.77 -8.65 -8.51
C ALA A 239 -28.69 -9.81 -8.92
N TYR A 240 -28.26 -11.07 -8.75
CA TYR A 240 -29.13 -12.23 -9.00
C TYR A 240 -30.30 -12.29 -8.00
N GLY A 241 -30.08 -11.91 -6.75
CA GLY A 241 -31.11 -11.83 -5.72
C GLY A 241 -32.19 -10.81 -6.03
N ILE A 242 -31.77 -9.58 -6.35
CA ILE A 242 -32.69 -8.49 -6.72
C ILE A 242 -33.51 -8.90 -7.94
N ARG A 243 -32.86 -9.45 -8.98
CA ARG A 243 -33.55 -9.97 -10.17
C ARG A 243 -34.62 -10.99 -9.77
N ARG A 244 -34.28 -11.94 -8.89
CA ARG A 244 -35.20 -12.99 -8.46
C ARG A 244 -36.38 -12.44 -7.66
N CYS A 245 -36.17 -11.45 -6.80
CA CYS A 245 -37.24 -10.77 -6.06
C CYS A 245 -38.26 -10.12 -7.00
N PHE A 246 -37.81 -9.47 -8.08
CA PHE A 246 -38.70 -8.89 -9.10
C PHE A 246 -39.43 -9.95 -9.94
N GLU A 247 -38.91 -11.16 -10.06
CA GLU A 247 -39.54 -12.25 -10.84
C GLU A 247 -40.57 -13.06 -10.03
N ILE A 248 -40.38 -13.21 -8.72
CA ILE A 248 -41.27 -14.03 -7.87
C ILE A 248 -42.53 -13.26 -7.46
N GLY A 249 -42.39 -12.02 -7.01
CA GLY A 249 -43.53 -11.25 -6.53
C GLY A 249 -44.23 -10.50 -7.65
N GLN A 250 -45.53 -10.30 -7.49
CA GLN A 250 -46.36 -9.56 -8.43
C GLN A 250 -47.05 -8.39 -7.73
N GLY A 251 -47.36 -7.34 -8.47
CA GLY A 251 -48.11 -6.18 -7.99
C GLY A 251 -47.26 -5.02 -7.47
N THR A 252 -47.87 -3.84 -7.44
CA THR A 252 -47.19 -2.56 -7.18
C THR A 252 -46.57 -2.49 -5.78
N VAL A 253 -47.24 -3.02 -4.75
CA VAL A 253 -46.75 -2.98 -3.36
C VAL A 253 -45.45 -3.79 -3.20
N TRP A 254 -45.39 -4.99 -3.80
CA TRP A 254 -44.18 -5.81 -3.75
C TRP A 254 -43.02 -5.14 -4.49
N HIS A 255 -43.24 -4.68 -5.72
CA HIS A 255 -42.21 -3.99 -6.50
C HIS A 255 -41.72 -2.71 -5.83
N PHE A 256 -42.61 -1.97 -5.16
CA PHE A 256 -42.24 -0.82 -4.35
C PHE A 256 -41.35 -1.23 -3.17
N GLY A 257 -41.71 -2.29 -2.44
CA GLY A 257 -40.90 -2.82 -1.35
C GLY A 257 -39.50 -3.25 -1.78
N VAL A 258 -39.39 -4.01 -2.88
CA VAL A 258 -38.09 -4.41 -3.46
C VAL A 258 -37.31 -3.17 -3.91
N GLY A 259 -37.98 -2.18 -4.54
CA GLY A 259 -37.36 -0.92 -4.93
C GLY A 259 -36.81 -0.12 -3.75
N LEU A 260 -37.54 -0.07 -2.63
CA LEU A 260 -37.09 0.57 -1.40
C LEU A 260 -35.86 -0.12 -0.82
N ILE A 261 -35.85 -1.46 -0.78
CA ILE A 261 -34.67 -2.23 -0.35
C ILE A 261 -33.47 -1.92 -1.25
N CYS A 262 -33.66 -1.91 -2.57
CA CYS A 262 -32.59 -1.55 -3.52
C CYS A 262 -32.05 -0.14 -3.26
N ALA A 263 -32.93 0.83 -2.97
CA ALA A 263 -32.51 2.20 -2.63
C ALA A 263 -31.71 2.22 -1.31
N LEU A 264 -32.17 1.50 -0.29
CA LEU A 264 -31.47 1.40 1.00
C LEU A 264 -30.08 0.77 0.86
N THR A 265 -29.93 -0.27 0.03
CA THR A 265 -28.63 -0.91 -0.22
C THR A 265 -27.62 0.01 -0.90
N VAL A 266 -28.07 1.06 -1.58
CA VAL A 266 -27.19 2.06 -2.22
C VAL A 266 -26.96 3.28 -1.33
N VAL A 267 -28.04 3.85 -0.78
CA VAL A 267 -27.98 5.11 -0.03
C VAL A 267 -27.30 4.93 1.32
N LEU A 268 -27.47 3.77 1.97
CA LEU A 268 -26.88 3.56 3.30
C LEU A 268 -25.34 3.47 3.26
N PRO A 269 -24.69 2.65 2.41
CA PRO A 269 -23.23 2.67 2.27
C PRO A 269 -22.71 4.04 1.82
N LEU A 270 -23.40 4.71 0.88
CA LEU A 270 -23.06 6.06 0.46
C LEU A 270 -22.99 7.02 1.67
N TRP A 271 -24.03 7.02 2.50
CA TRP A 271 -24.09 7.90 3.67
C TRP A 271 -23.11 7.50 4.77
N LEU A 272 -22.87 6.21 5.01
CA LEU A 272 -21.95 5.77 6.07
C LEU A 272 -20.48 5.97 5.69
N ASN A 273 -20.12 5.76 4.41
CA ASN A 273 -18.73 5.68 4.00
C ASN A 273 -18.20 6.99 3.38
N HIS A 274 -19.06 7.96 3.02
CA HIS A 274 -18.59 9.21 2.36
C HIS A 274 -17.52 9.96 3.15
N HIS A 275 -17.66 10.06 4.47
CA HIS A 275 -16.72 10.78 5.32
C HIS A 275 -15.34 10.10 5.33
N ASP A 276 -15.32 8.76 5.40
CA ASP A 276 -14.08 8.00 5.38
C ASP A 276 -13.41 8.06 4.00
N ALA A 277 -14.19 8.09 2.91
CA ALA A 277 -13.70 8.18 1.54
C ALA A 277 -13.32 9.60 1.09
N ASP A 278 -13.67 10.66 1.83
CA ASP A 278 -13.36 12.03 1.43
C ASP A 278 -11.93 12.41 1.86
N GLU A 279 -10.98 12.40 0.92
CA GLU A 279 -9.58 12.79 1.16
C GLU A 279 -9.29 14.28 0.88
N SER A 280 -10.31 15.11 0.62
CA SER A 280 -10.12 16.52 0.19
C SER A 280 -9.40 17.42 1.19
N HIS A 281 -9.34 17.00 2.46
CA HIS A 281 -8.70 17.73 3.55
C HIS A 281 -7.58 16.94 4.24
N ASP A 282 -7.09 15.85 3.62
CA ASP A 282 -5.93 15.13 4.16
C ASP A 282 -4.62 15.75 3.67
N PHE A 283 -4.02 16.55 4.55
CA PHE A 283 -2.76 17.24 4.32
C PHE A 283 -1.67 16.84 5.32
N ALA A 284 -1.92 15.81 6.13
CA ALA A 284 -1.10 15.51 7.30
C ALA A 284 0.37 15.23 6.91
N VAL A 285 0.57 14.43 5.86
CA VAL A 285 1.92 14.07 5.35
C VAL A 285 2.57 15.25 4.64
N GLU A 286 1.82 16.04 3.87
CA GLU A 286 2.35 17.25 3.21
C GLU A 286 2.91 18.24 4.24
N ASP A 287 2.10 18.58 5.24
CA ASP A 287 2.53 19.51 6.30
C ASP A 287 3.69 18.94 7.12
N TYR A 288 3.72 17.61 7.32
CA TYR A 288 4.83 16.94 7.99
C TYR A 288 6.14 17.08 7.22
N VAL A 289 6.12 16.85 5.91
CA VAL A 289 7.30 17.01 5.04
C VAL A 289 7.78 18.46 5.01
N MET A 290 6.87 19.44 4.95
CA MET A 290 7.23 20.86 5.02
C MET A 290 7.91 21.20 6.35
N ASN A 291 7.30 20.82 7.48
CA ASN A 291 7.88 21.04 8.81
C ASN A 291 9.21 20.29 9.02
N MET A 292 9.43 19.20 8.27
CA MET A 292 10.68 18.44 8.30
C MET A 292 11.79 19.11 7.49
N LEU A 293 11.50 19.51 6.25
CA LEU A 293 12.53 19.90 5.28
C LEU A 293 12.80 21.40 5.26
N GLU A 294 11.79 22.27 5.33
CA GLU A 294 11.98 23.72 5.23
C GLU A 294 12.96 24.29 6.27
N PRO A 295 12.90 23.87 7.56
CA PRO A 295 13.73 24.50 8.58
C PRO A 295 15.19 24.03 8.61
N LEU A 296 15.59 23.09 7.74
CA LEU A 296 16.94 22.52 7.72
C LEU A 296 17.96 23.50 7.13
N GLY A 297 19.23 23.37 7.54
CA GLY A 297 20.32 24.12 6.92
C GLY A 297 20.47 23.87 5.42
N ALA A 298 21.16 24.77 4.72
CA ALA A 298 21.46 24.59 3.30
C ALA A 298 22.27 23.31 3.05
N GLU A 299 21.96 22.60 1.96
CA GLU A 299 22.62 21.35 1.56
C GLU A 299 22.61 20.25 2.63
N ALA A 300 21.59 20.25 3.50
CA ALA A 300 21.46 19.27 4.57
C ALA A 300 21.25 17.85 4.05
N VAL A 301 21.74 16.87 4.81
CA VAL A 301 21.49 15.45 4.58
C VAL A 301 20.73 14.87 5.76
N VAL A 302 19.57 14.28 5.48
CA VAL A 302 18.68 13.68 6.48
C VAL A 302 18.74 12.17 6.36
N PHE A 303 19.06 11.46 7.43
CA PHE A 303 18.91 10.02 7.52
C PHE A 303 17.60 9.67 8.21
N SER A 304 16.78 8.83 7.57
CA SER A 304 15.48 8.42 8.08
C SER A 304 15.19 6.94 7.82
N ALA A 305 14.32 6.34 8.61
CA ALA A 305 13.69 5.05 8.32
C ALA A 305 12.17 5.17 8.13
N GLN A 306 11.66 6.40 7.94
CA GLN A 306 10.25 6.68 7.69
C GLN A 306 9.96 6.70 6.19
N TRP A 307 9.66 5.53 5.63
CA TRP A 307 9.29 5.42 4.21
C TRP A 307 8.02 6.21 3.88
N ASP A 308 6.93 5.93 4.59
CA ASP A 308 5.57 6.44 4.28
C ASP A 308 5.44 7.95 4.52
N TYR A 309 6.19 8.50 5.48
CA TYR A 309 6.01 9.87 5.98
C TYR A 309 7.05 10.86 5.46
N LEU A 310 8.27 10.41 5.13
CA LEU A 310 9.35 11.29 4.74
C LEU A 310 10.02 10.85 3.45
N ALA A 311 10.58 9.64 3.37
CA ALA A 311 11.39 9.25 2.22
C ALA A 311 10.58 9.21 0.91
N SER A 312 9.46 8.49 0.86
CA SER A 312 8.61 8.41 -0.33
C SER A 312 7.99 9.78 -0.71
N PRO A 313 7.35 10.52 0.22
CA PRO A 313 6.85 11.86 -0.07
C PRO A 313 7.93 12.85 -0.54
N SER A 314 9.14 12.78 0.01
CA SER A 314 10.23 13.68 -0.38
C SER A 314 10.56 13.57 -1.87
N TYR A 315 10.51 12.38 -2.47
CA TYR A 315 10.70 12.24 -3.92
C TYR A 315 9.70 13.09 -4.71
N TYR A 316 8.42 13.08 -4.33
CA TYR A 316 7.39 13.89 -4.98
C TYR A 316 7.64 15.38 -4.74
N PHE A 317 7.70 15.81 -3.47
CA PHE A 317 7.81 17.23 -3.15
C PHE A 317 9.11 17.87 -3.66
N GLN A 318 10.22 17.14 -3.65
CA GLN A 318 11.49 17.67 -4.16
C GLN A 318 11.56 17.65 -5.68
N SER A 319 11.08 16.59 -6.34
CA SER A 319 11.26 16.41 -7.80
C SER A 319 10.15 17.06 -8.64
N VAL A 320 8.94 17.18 -8.07
CA VAL A 320 7.77 17.72 -8.76
C VAL A 320 7.44 19.12 -8.26
N GLU A 321 7.30 19.29 -6.95
CA GLU A 321 6.94 20.60 -6.35
C GLU A 321 8.14 21.53 -6.14
N GLY A 322 9.37 21.02 -6.27
CA GLY A 322 10.60 21.81 -6.10
C GLY A 322 10.85 22.27 -4.66
N LEU A 323 10.28 21.59 -3.67
CA LEU A 323 10.52 21.86 -2.25
C LEU A 323 11.95 21.44 -1.89
N ARG A 324 12.79 22.35 -1.37
CA ARG A 324 14.13 22.06 -0.84
C ARG A 324 14.94 21.04 -1.68
N PRO A 325 15.19 21.30 -2.98
CA PRO A 325 15.93 20.39 -3.85
C PRO A 325 17.41 20.28 -3.46
N ASP A 326 17.89 21.17 -2.58
CA ASP A 326 19.24 21.14 -2.01
C ASP A 326 19.40 20.12 -0.87
N VAL A 327 18.30 19.67 -0.24
CA VAL A 327 18.33 18.69 0.84
C VAL A 327 18.35 17.28 0.27
N THR A 328 19.17 16.40 0.83
CA THR A 328 19.16 14.97 0.46
C THR A 328 18.55 14.13 1.57
N VAL A 329 17.50 13.36 1.27
CA VAL A 329 16.92 12.38 2.17
C VAL A 329 17.49 10.99 1.86
N ILE A 330 18.20 10.41 2.82
CA ILE A 330 18.74 9.05 2.75
C ILE A 330 17.88 8.13 3.61
N ASP A 331 17.26 7.15 2.98
CA ASP A 331 16.50 6.12 3.67
C ASP A 331 17.44 4.99 4.13
N ARG A 332 17.46 4.73 5.44
CA ARG A 332 18.30 3.72 6.08
C ARG A 332 17.95 2.30 5.61
N GLU A 333 16.67 2.00 5.44
CA GLU A 333 16.23 0.66 5.03
C GLU A 333 16.60 0.41 3.56
N LEU A 334 16.53 1.44 2.71
CA LEU A 334 17.00 1.33 1.33
C LEU A 334 18.51 1.10 1.21
N LEU A 335 19.33 1.49 2.19
CA LEU A 335 20.75 1.15 2.22
C LEU A 335 20.98 -0.37 2.33
N MET A 336 19.97 -1.16 2.69
CA MET A 336 20.00 -2.63 2.64
C MET A 336 19.73 -3.19 1.23
N HIS A 337 19.74 -2.35 0.19
CA HIS A 337 19.54 -2.78 -1.19
C HIS A 337 20.64 -2.25 -2.12
N SER A 338 21.23 -3.15 -2.91
CA SER A 338 22.40 -2.83 -3.73
C SER A 338 22.11 -1.76 -4.79
N TRP A 339 20.88 -1.73 -5.33
CA TRP A 339 20.45 -0.73 -6.32
C TRP A 339 20.39 0.69 -5.74
N TYR A 340 20.18 0.86 -4.44
CA TYR A 340 20.09 2.18 -3.82
C TYR A 340 21.47 2.83 -3.69
N HIS A 341 22.52 2.03 -3.43
CA HIS A 341 23.91 2.52 -3.47
C HIS A 341 24.30 3.01 -4.85
N GLU A 342 23.89 2.32 -5.90
CA GLU A 342 24.10 2.77 -7.29
C GLU A 342 23.36 4.09 -7.57
N GLN A 343 22.13 4.22 -7.07
CA GLN A 343 21.35 5.44 -7.17
C GLN A 343 22.01 6.61 -6.44
N LEU A 344 22.51 6.41 -5.21
CA LEU A 344 23.23 7.42 -4.45
C LEU A 344 24.53 7.83 -5.14
N ARG A 345 25.33 6.88 -5.65
CA ARG A 345 26.57 7.18 -6.39
C ARG A 345 26.32 8.08 -7.59
N ARG A 346 25.18 7.88 -8.26
CA ARG A 346 24.83 8.62 -9.46
C ARG A 346 24.21 9.98 -9.16
N ASN A 347 23.27 10.03 -8.22
CA ASN A 347 22.50 11.23 -7.93
C ASN A 347 23.28 12.19 -7.00
N HIS A 348 24.11 11.63 -6.11
CA HIS A 348 24.83 12.35 -5.05
C HIS A 348 26.26 11.81 -4.84
N PRO A 349 27.12 11.79 -5.89
CA PRO A 349 28.49 11.25 -5.79
C PRO A 349 29.31 11.91 -4.67
N GLU A 350 29.06 13.18 -4.39
CA GLU A 350 29.71 13.96 -3.34
C GLU A 350 29.46 13.42 -1.93
N LEU A 351 28.34 12.73 -1.70
CA LEU A 351 28.02 12.15 -0.39
C LEU A 351 28.76 10.84 -0.12
N ILE A 352 29.22 10.18 -1.17
CA ILE A 352 29.88 8.87 -1.09
C ILE A 352 31.40 9.00 -1.13
N SER A 353 31.92 10.11 -1.67
CA SER A 353 33.35 10.39 -1.80
C SER A 353 34.13 10.11 -0.51
N GLY A 354 35.07 9.16 -0.57
CA GLY A 354 35.93 8.76 0.54
C GLY A 354 35.37 7.62 1.41
N THR A 355 34.18 7.12 1.11
CA THR A 355 33.53 5.99 1.83
C THR A 355 33.31 4.76 0.94
N GLU A 356 33.71 4.84 -0.33
CA GLU A 356 33.59 3.76 -1.32
C GLU A 356 34.17 2.43 -0.82
N PRO A 357 35.35 2.36 -0.18
CA PRO A 357 35.90 1.09 0.28
C PRO A 357 35.00 0.37 1.30
N LYS A 358 34.29 1.13 2.15
CA LYS A 358 33.35 0.58 3.14
C LYS A 358 32.04 0.15 2.50
N ILE A 359 31.54 0.96 1.56
CA ILE A 359 30.35 0.62 0.78
C ILE A 359 30.61 -0.64 -0.05
N ASP A 360 31.73 -0.74 -0.76
CA ASP A 360 32.06 -1.88 -1.60
C ASP A 360 32.25 -3.17 -0.78
N ALA A 361 32.85 -3.07 0.41
CA ALA A 361 32.93 -4.19 1.34
C ALA A 361 31.55 -4.69 1.78
N PHE A 362 30.64 -3.77 2.13
CA PHE A 362 29.26 -4.13 2.47
C PHE A 362 28.50 -4.72 1.27
N LEU A 363 28.65 -4.14 0.08
CA LEU A 363 27.97 -4.62 -1.14
C LEU A 363 28.37 -6.05 -1.53
N LEU A 364 29.60 -6.49 -1.21
CA LEU A 364 30.03 -7.87 -1.41
C LEU A 364 29.21 -8.85 -0.57
N GLU A 365 28.95 -8.53 0.70
CA GLU A 365 28.11 -9.37 1.57
C GLU A 365 26.63 -9.24 1.22
N LEU A 366 26.16 -8.03 0.90
CA LEU A 366 24.77 -7.79 0.53
C LEU A 366 24.33 -8.56 -0.72
N ARG A 367 25.20 -8.67 -1.74
CA ARG A 367 24.87 -9.43 -2.95
C ARG A 367 24.67 -10.92 -2.67
N LYS A 368 25.35 -11.50 -1.68
CA LYS A 368 25.13 -12.89 -1.27
C LYS A 368 23.72 -13.04 -0.70
N PHE A 369 23.33 -12.12 0.19
CA PHE A 369 21.99 -12.07 0.75
C PHE A 369 20.91 -11.91 -0.33
N GLU A 370 21.06 -10.95 -1.25
CA GLU A 370 20.09 -10.70 -2.33
C GLU A 370 19.97 -11.89 -3.31
N ARG A 371 21.01 -12.70 -3.46
CA ARG A 371 21.03 -13.90 -4.31
C ARG A 371 20.63 -15.18 -3.59
N ASN A 372 20.22 -15.10 -2.32
CA ASN A 372 19.95 -16.26 -1.47
C ASN A 372 21.15 -17.23 -1.36
N GLU A 373 22.37 -16.71 -1.43
CA GLU A 373 23.61 -17.46 -1.20
C GLU A 373 23.88 -17.56 0.31
N ALA A 374 24.69 -18.53 0.73
CA ALA A 374 25.09 -18.64 2.14
C ALA A 374 25.98 -17.44 2.53
N PHE A 375 25.65 -16.78 3.64
CA PHE A 375 26.39 -15.63 4.16
C PHE A 375 26.53 -15.70 5.69
N ASP A 376 27.54 -15.01 6.22
CA ASP A 376 27.74 -14.85 7.66
C ASP A 376 26.92 -13.65 8.15
N SER A 377 25.91 -13.90 8.97
CA SER A 377 25.00 -12.86 9.48
C SER A 377 25.67 -11.85 10.40
N VAL A 378 26.70 -12.26 11.14
CA VAL A 378 27.46 -11.37 12.03
C VAL A 378 28.38 -10.48 11.20
N ALA A 379 29.10 -11.06 10.24
CA ALA A 379 29.93 -10.29 9.31
C ALA A 379 29.09 -9.29 8.50
N PHE A 380 27.92 -9.71 8.03
CA PHE A 380 26.97 -8.84 7.32
C PHE A 380 26.53 -7.66 8.18
N GLY A 381 26.03 -7.91 9.40
CA GLY A 381 25.61 -6.84 10.32
C GLY A 381 26.76 -5.88 10.67
N ASN A 382 27.96 -6.40 10.91
CA ASN A 382 29.14 -5.57 11.19
C ASN A 382 29.53 -4.71 9.99
N SER A 383 29.50 -5.27 8.77
CA SER A 383 29.82 -4.54 7.55
C SER A 383 28.82 -3.41 7.27
N PHE A 384 27.53 -3.64 7.52
CA PHE A 384 26.50 -2.60 7.41
C PHE A 384 26.74 -1.48 8.43
N ALA A 385 26.97 -1.82 9.70
CA ALA A 385 27.19 -0.83 10.75
C ALA A 385 28.45 0.03 10.49
N ASP A 386 29.53 -0.58 10.01
CA ASP A 386 30.77 0.11 9.64
C ASP A 386 30.57 1.02 8.42
N MET A 387 29.90 0.53 7.37
CA MET A 387 29.52 1.32 6.20
C MET A 387 28.64 2.52 6.59
N TYR A 388 27.57 2.28 7.34
CA TYR A 388 26.60 3.30 7.72
C TYR A 388 27.24 4.41 8.57
N ARG A 389 28.05 4.03 9.57
CA ARG A 389 28.80 4.98 10.39
C ARG A 389 29.83 5.76 9.57
N SER A 390 30.56 5.09 8.68
CA SER A 390 31.54 5.74 7.81
C SER A 390 30.88 6.74 6.87
N LEU A 391 29.73 6.40 6.28
CA LEU A 391 28.95 7.27 5.42
C LEU A 391 28.50 8.52 6.17
N MET A 392 27.82 8.36 7.30
CA MET A 392 27.32 9.48 8.11
C MET A 392 28.45 10.39 8.60
N SER A 393 29.51 9.82 9.17
CA SER A 393 30.65 10.59 9.70
C SER A 393 31.51 11.24 8.60
N GLY A 394 31.54 10.65 7.41
CA GLY A 394 32.13 11.22 6.20
C GLY A 394 31.37 12.46 5.76
N ILE A 395 30.06 12.35 5.58
CA ILE A 395 29.18 13.46 5.17
C ILE A 395 29.21 14.58 6.21
N ALA A 396 29.18 14.25 7.51
CA ALA A 396 29.21 15.24 8.59
C ALA A 396 30.51 16.08 8.65
N ARG A 397 31.53 15.77 7.84
CA ARG A 397 32.73 16.62 7.67
C ARG A 397 32.50 17.80 6.74
N THR A 398 31.58 17.67 5.79
CA THR A 398 31.41 18.61 4.67
C THR A 398 30.02 19.22 4.63
N LYS A 399 29.00 18.52 5.12
CA LYS A 399 27.59 18.94 5.06
C LYS A 399 26.89 18.79 6.43
N PRO A 400 25.85 19.58 6.71
CA PRO A 400 25.00 19.38 7.89
C PRO A 400 24.27 18.04 7.81
N VAL A 401 24.38 17.22 8.86
CA VAL A 401 23.70 15.91 8.96
C VAL A 401 22.61 15.96 10.02
N TYR A 402 21.45 15.42 9.68
CA TYR A 402 20.26 15.35 10.52
C TYR A 402 19.73 13.93 10.58
N LEU A 403 19.24 13.51 11.73
CA LEU A 403 18.65 12.18 11.97
C LEU A 403 17.22 12.36 12.45
N THR A 404 16.29 11.61 11.86
CA THR A 404 14.96 11.45 12.46
C THR A 404 15.04 10.65 13.77
N PRO A 405 14.02 10.72 14.64
CA PRO A 405 14.07 10.11 15.97
C PRO A 405 14.38 8.61 15.97
N GLU A 406 13.83 7.85 15.02
CA GLU A 406 14.05 6.41 14.90
C GLU A 406 15.50 6.06 14.51
N VAL A 407 16.17 6.92 13.75
CA VAL A 407 17.58 6.76 13.40
C VAL A 407 18.49 7.26 14.53
N ALA A 408 18.12 8.37 15.17
CA ALA A 408 18.84 8.95 16.29
C ALA A 408 18.93 7.98 17.49
N GLY A 409 17.86 7.23 17.75
CA GLY A 409 17.80 6.22 18.82
C GLY A 409 18.85 5.11 18.69
N ASP A 410 19.25 4.77 17.46
CA ASP A 410 20.23 3.73 17.15
C ASP A 410 21.67 4.26 17.00
N PHE A 411 21.84 5.58 16.86
CA PHE A 411 23.15 6.16 16.59
C PHE A 411 24.07 6.13 17.82
N ARG A 412 25.27 5.56 17.65
CA ARG A 412 26.31 5.47 18.69
C ARG A 412 27.66 5.85 18.11
N ASP A 413 28.10 7.08 18.35
CA ASP A 413 29.45 7.56 18.07
C ASP A 413 29.84 8.62 19.11
N THR A 414 30.95 8.40 19.82
CA THR A 414 31.43 9.28 20.89
C THR A 414 31.99 10.60 20.38
N ASN A 415 32.28 10.71 19.08
CA ASN A 415 32.82 11.93 18.48
C ASN A 415 31.74 12.94 18.09
N PHE A 416 30.46 12.57 18.22
CA PHE A 416 29.35 13.41 17.86
C PHE A 416 28.33 13.49 19.00
N SER A 417 27.57 14.58 19.02
CA SER A 417 26.43 14.80 19.87
C SER A 417 25.20 15.07 19.02
N LEU A 418 24.03 14.71 19.55
CA LEU A 418 22.75 14.93 18.91
C LEU A 418 22.06 16.11 19.58
N VAL A 419 21.76 17.14 18.79
CA VAL A 419 21.07 18.34 19.26
C VAL A 419 19.71 18.42 18.58
N PRO A 420 18.60 18.49 19.33
CA PRO A 420 17.27 18.64 18.75
C PRO A 420 17.18 19.88 17.86
N ASP A 421 16.58 19.72 16.67
CA ASP A 421 16.36 20.79 15.69
C ASP A 421 14.99 20.61 15.01
N GLY A 422 13.92 20.81 15.78
CA GLY A 422 12.55 20.57 15.34
C GLY A 422 12.14 19.10 15.39
N LEU A 423 11.82 18.50 14.24
CA LEU A 423 11.43 17.08 14.11
C LEU A 423 12.62 16.12 13.99
N VAL A 424 13.84 16.65 13.91
CA VAL A 424 15.09 15.89 13.73
C VAL A 424 16.12 16.26 14.79
N PHE A 425 17.18 15.46 14.84
CA PHE A 425 18.38 15.72 15.61
C PHE A 425 19.51 16.10 14.67
N ARG A 426 20.12 17.27 14.87
CA ARG A 426 21.34 17.66 14.20
C ARG A 426 22.53 16.92 14.81
N LEU A 427 23.33 16.30 13.94
CA LEU A 427 24.60 15.68 14.31
C LEU A 427 25.69 16.76 14.38
N THR A 428 26.27 16.98 15.56
CA THR A 428 27.31 17.99 15.79
C THR A 428 28.57 17.38 16.40
N ARG A 429 29.74 17.95 16.08
CA ARG A 429 31.00 17.62 16.77
C ARG A 429 31.18 18.38 18.07
N ASP A 430 30.40 19.44 18.27
CA ASP A 430 30.42 20.19 19.50
C ASP A 430 29.72 19.37 20.60
N THR A 431 30.54 18.75 21.45
CA THR A 431 30.10 17.97 22.60
C THR A 431 29.70 18.83 23.80
N THR A 432 29.85 20.15 23.71
CA THR A 432 29.51 21.08 24.81
C THR A 432 28.06 21.55 24.80
N GLY A 433 27.30 21.25 23.73
CA GLY A 433 25.85 21.31 23.65
C GLY A 433 25.23 22.62 24.15
N ARG A 434 25.27 23.70 23.35
CA ARG A 434 24.70 25.00 23.77
C ARG A 434 23.81 25.73 22.77
N SER A 435 23.63 25.23 21.55
CA SER A 435 22.77 25.88 20.57
C SER A 435 21.44 25.15 20.44
N PHE A 436 20.39 25.69 21.06
CA PHE A 436 19.01 25.23 20.96
C PHE A 436 18.17 26.29 20.24
N ALA A 437 17.68 25.98 19.04
CA ALA A 437 16.79 26.86 18.27
C ALA A 437 15.41 26.21 18.21
N PRO A 438 14.49 26.55 19.15
CA PRO A 438 13.17 25.94 19.19
C PRO A 438 12.38 26.22 17.91
N LYS A 439 11.64 25.21 17.43
CA LYS A 439 10.77 25.27 16.26
C LYS A 439 9.35 24.88 16.65
N ARG A 440 8.38 25.69 16.24
CA ARG A 440 6.95 25.33 16.27
C ARG A 440 6.55 24.80 14.91
N PHE A 441 5.65 23.84 14.92
CA PHE A 441 5.16 23.20 13.70
C PHE A 441 3.88 23.88 13.23
N VAL A 442 3.77 24.08 11.92
CA VAL A 442 2.59 24.68 11.27
C VAL A 442 1.93 23.59 10.44
N PHE A 443 0.72 23.21 10.80
CA PHE A 443 -0.05 22.21 10.06
C PHE A 443 -1.53 22.56 10.07
N ARG A 444 -2.22 22.18 9.00
CA ARG A 444 -3.67 22.30 8.84
C ARG A 444 -4.38 21.29 9.77
N PRO A 445 -5.67 21.49 10.06
CA PRO A 445 -6.43 20.51 10.84
C PRO A 445 -6.30 19.10 10.24
N ILE A 446 -6.13 18.10 11.10
CA ILE A 446 -6.04 16.69 10.73
C ILE A 446 -7.38 16.03 11.12
N PRO A 447 -8.41 16.07 10.26
CA PRO A 447 -9.78 15.69 10.63
C PRO A 447 -9.96 14.18 10.82
N LYS A 448 -9.15 13.38 10.12
CA LYS A 448 -9.24 11.91 10.16
C LYS A 448 -8.34 11.31 11.24
N SER A 449 -8.80 10.21 11.82
CA SER A 449 -8.04 9.38 12.74
C SER A 449 -7.82 8.01 12.11
N ASN A 450 -6.72 7.88 11.37
CA ASN A 450 -6.25 6.62 10.80
C ASN A 450 -4.79 6.39 11.23
N ARG A 451 -4.18 5.27 10.84
CA ARG A 451 -2.80 4.94 11.21
C ARG A 451 -1.82 6.07 10.84
N PHE A 452 -1.90 6.56 9.60
CA PHE A 452 -0.98 7.58 9.09
C PHE A 452 -1.14 8.92 9.82
N THR A 453 -2.38 9.37 10.01
CA THR A 453 -2.63 10.65 10.70
C THR A 453 -2.29 10.58 12.19
N GLU A 454 -2.50 9.43 12.84
CA GLU A 454 -2.13 9.21 14.24
C GLU A 454 -0.62 9.10 14.44
N ASP A 455 0.10 8.52 13.47
CA ASP A 455 1.56 8.50 13.46
C ASP A 455 2.13 9.92 13.28
N VAL A 456 1.62 10.71 12.32
CA VAL A 456 2.00 12.11 12.13
C VAL A 456 1.78 12.95 13.41
N LYS A 457 0.61 12.83 14.05
CA LYS A 457 0.36 13.47 15.35
C LYS A 457 1.36 13.01 16.41
N GLY A 458 1.70 11.72 16.40
CA GLY A 458 2.72 11.13 17.26
C GLY A 458 4.10 11.75 17.06
N TYR A 459 4.53 11.93 15.80
CA TYR A 459 5.82 12.54 15.49
C TYR A 459 5.89 14.01 15.90
N TYR A 460 4.82 14.80 15.69
CA TYR A 460 4.76 16.17 16.17
C TYR A 460 4.82 16.24 17.70
N ALA A 461 4.04 15.42 18.39
CA ALA A 461 4.05 15.36 19.85
C ALA A 461 5.43 14.94 20.38
N ALA A 462 6.07 13.95 19.76
CA ALA A 462 7.42 13.52 20.11
C ALA A 462 8.46 14.63 19.88
N GLY A 463 8.40 15.35 18.76
CA GLY A 463 9.27 16.48 18.47
C GLY A 463 9.15 17.59 19.50
N TYR A 464 7.93 17.91 19.93
CA TYR A 464 7.71 18.85 21.03
C TYR A 464 8.26 18.35 22.37
N VAL A 465 8.07 17.08 22.71
CA VAL A 465 8.64 16.49 23.94
C VAL A 465 10.17 16.55 23.90
N THR A 466 10.81 16.20 22.78
CA THR A 466 12.27 16.30 22.63
C THR A 466 12.76 17.72 22.87
N GLN A 467 12.10 18.72 22.27
CA GLN A 467 12.45 20.12 22.48
C GLN A 467 12.22 20.56 23.93
N ALA A 468 11.18 20.05 24.59
CA ALA A 468 10.88 20.35 26.00
C ALA A 468 11.97 19.84 26.94
N VAL A 469 12.38 18.58 26.75
CA VAL A 469 13.42 17.93 27.55
C VAL A 469 14.75 18.67 27.40
N TYR A 470 15.10 19.06 26.19
CA TYR A 470 16.34 19.79 25.93
C TYR A 470 16.31 21.21 26.52
N ALA A 471 15.17 21.91 26.44
CA ALA A 471 14.99 23.22 27.07
C ALA A 471 15.19 23.13 28.60
N ASP A 472 14.61 22.12 29.26
CA ASP A 472 14.79 21.90 30.70
C ASP A 472 16.25 21.56 31.06
N GLN A 473 16.93 20.74 30.26
CA GLN A 473 18.36 20.47 30.44
C GLN A 473 19.24 21.72 30.37
N LEU A 474 18.81 22.73 29.60
CA LEU A 474 19.45 24.04 29.51
C LEU A 474 18.97 25.04 30.59
N GLY A 475 18.09 24.62 31.50
CA GLY A 475 17.56 25.43 32.59
C GLY A 475 16.34 26.28 32.23
N ASP A 476 15.78 26.14 31.02
CA ASP A 476 14.58 26.86 30.56
C ASP A 476 13.31 26.03 30.75
N ARG A 477 12.98 25.79 32.02
CA ARG A 477 11.84 24.95 32.42
C ARG A 477 10.50 25.51 31.96
N GLN A 478 10.34 26.83 31.90
CA GLN A 478 9.10 27.47 31.44
C GLN A 478 8.83 27.12 29.97
N ARG A 479 9.86 27.24 29.12
CA ARG A 479 9.75 26.85 27.72
C ARG A 479 9.55 25.35 27.55
N GLY A 480 10.17 24.53 28.40
CA GLY A 480 9.88 23.10 28.49
C GLY A 480 8.38 22.82 28.67
N LEU A 481 7.74 23.48 29.64
CA LEU A 481 6.30 23.34 29.89
C LEU A 481 5.43 23.82 28.72
N GLU A 482 5.84 24.88 28.00
CA GLU A 482 5.11 25.34 26.81
C GLU A 482 5.10 24.30 25.69
N PHE A 483 6.22 23.62 25.45
CA PHE A 483 6.28 22.56 24.44
C PHE A 483 5.51 21.31 24.85
N LEU A 484 5.51 20.94 26.14
CA LEU A 484 4.71 19.81 26.60
C LEU A 484 3.21 20.07 26.43
N LYS A 485 2.75 21.30 26.66
CA LYS A 485 1.36 21.70 26.35
C LYS A 485 1.07 21.55 24.85
N ALA A 486 1.95 22.06 23.99
CA ALA A 486 1.80 21.89 22.55
C ALA A 486 1.75 20.42 22.12
N ALA A 487 2.57 19.54 22.73
CA ALA A 487 2.53 18.10 22.48
C ALA A 487 1.17 17.49 22.82
N VAL A 488 0.59 17.86 23.97
CA VAL A 488 -0.74 17.41 24.42
C VAL A 488 -1.84 17.97 23.54
N ASP A 489 -1.71 19.21 23.06
CA ASP A 489 -2.68 19.84 22.15
C ASP A 489 -2.73 19.09 20.80
N VAL A 490 -1.58 18.62 20.29
CA VAL A 490 -1.53 17.83 19.04
C VAL A 490 -2.03 16.40 19.25
N LYS A 491 -1.58 15.74 20.32
CA LYS A 491 -1.95 14.35 20.63
C LYS A 491 -2.35 14.23 22.11
N PRO A 492 -3.65 14.40 22.43
CA PRO A 492 -4.14 14.30 23.78
C PRO A 492 -3.78 12.95 24.41
N GLY A 493 -3.23 12.97 25.63
CA GLY A 493 -2.84 11.76 26.34
C GLY A 493 -1.56 11.08 25.82
N PHE A 494 -0.75 11.75 25.00
CA PHE A 494 0.53 11.21 24.56
C PHE A 494 1.46 10.91 25.76
N PRO A 495 1.78 9.64 26.06
CA PRO A 495 2.39 9.27 27.35
C PRO A 495 3.69 10.02 27.67
N PRO A 496 4.66 10.18 26.73
CA PRO A 496 5.88 10.92 27.01
C PRO A 496 5.63 12.39 27.38
N ALA A 497 4.61 13.02 26.82
CA ALA A 497 4.28 14.41 27.15
C ALA A 497 3.68 14.53 28.56
N VAL A 498 2.79 13.60 28.93
CA VAL A 498 2.17 13.57 30.26
C VAL A 498 3.22 13.31 31.34
N GLU A 499 4.07 12.30 31.15
CA GLU A 499 5.14 11.95 32.10
C GLU A 499 6.10 13.12 32.36
N TRP A 500 6.54 13.79 31.29
CA TRP A 500 7.42 14.96 31.43
C TRP A 500 6.71 16.17 32.01
N MET A 501 5.40 16.33 31.74
CA MET A 501 4.62 17.42 32.31
C MET A 501 4.49 17.26 33.82
N ASP A 502 4.22 16.04 34.30
CA ASP A 502 4.19 15.74 35.74
C ASP A 502 5.55 15.98 36.38
N ARG A 503 6.64 15.55 35.73
CA ARG A 503 8.01 15.78 36.22
C ARG A 503 8.35 17.27 36.33
N LEU A 504 8.04 18.05 35.30
CA LEU A 504 8.31 19.50 35.27
C LEU A 504 7.30 20.31 36.10
N GLN A 505 6.17 19.76 36.52
CA GLN A 505 5.24 20.43 37.44
C GLN A 505 5.47 20.03 38.91
N GLY A 506 5.88 18.79 39.18
CA GLY A 506 6.01 18.20 40.51
C GLY A 506 7.33 18.44 41.25
N LEU A 507 8.42 18.84 40.57
CA LEU A 507 9.70 19.18 41.20
C LEU A 507 9.70 20.62 41.77
N ARG A 508 8.84 20.90 42.76
CA ARG A 508 8.86 22.16 43.55
C ARG A 508 9.82 22.06 44.72
#